data_AF-A0A8T4HD46-F1
#
_entry.id   AF-A0A8T4HD46-F1
#
_cell.length_a   1.000
_cell.length_b   1.000
_cell.length_c   1.000
_cell.angle_alpha   90.00
_cell.angle_beta   90.00
_cell.angle_gamma   90.00
#
_symmetry.space_group_name_H-M   'P 1'
#
loop_
_entity.id
_entity.type
_entity.pdbx_description
1 polymer ?
#
loop_
_entity_poly.entity_id
_entity_poly.type
_entity_poly.pdbx_seq_one_letter_code
_entity_poly.pdbx_strand_id
1 'polypeptide(L)'
;MPLPEAPSRDELAGHLVRTRIAGDVATPRENNLSHYRKLANGDRHYWLGLELGERWADEQDVLAVMAERCGVNDDPDYRTGQDTIDPELTMAALDRAAAELRKAAEGRSRVLFATGHPGALLDMHGTLATALRAAGCDIVRTPLNVFADEGVIVQFQGVAVYERGASLWHTHSPEPMAGVLHGLEQAGEPLPDLVVADHG
;
A
#
# COMPACT_ATOMS: atom_id res chain seq x y z
N MET A 1 16.32 15.20 11.34
CA MET A 1 15.72 15.53 12.66
C MET A 1 15.50 14.23 13.41
N PRO A 2 15.66 14.17 14.73
CA PRO A 2 15.19 13.02 15.49
C PRO A 2 13.67 12.88 15.27
N LEU A 3 13.22 11.66 15.01
CA LEU A 3 11.79 11.36 14.96
C LEU A 3 11.19 11.61 16.35
N PRO A 4 9.92 12.04 16.46
CA PRO A 4 9.25 12.15 17.75
C PRO A 4 9.21 10.79 18.45
N GLU A 5 9.03 10.81 19.77
CA GLU A 5 8.82 9.59 20.55
C GLU A 5 7.60 8.83 20.00
N ALA A 6 7.71 7.51 19.92
CA ALA A 6 6.63 6.66 19.42
C ALA A 6 5.44 6.70 20.40
N PRO A 7 4.20 6.81 19.92
CA PRO A 7 3.02 6.79 20.79
C PRO A 7 2.90 5.44 21.50
N SER A 8 2.29 5.45 22.68
CA SER A 8 1.82 4.21 23.30
C SER A 8 0.72 3.55 22.46
N ARG A 9 0.48 2.26 22.70
CA ARG A 9 -0.55 1.50 21.98
C ARG A 9 -1.94 2.12 22.14
N ASP A 10 -2.28 2.56 23.35
CA ASP A 10 -3.57 3.20 23.64
C ASP A 10 -3.72 4.56 22.94
N GLU A 11 -2.64 5.34 22.87
CA GLU A 11 -2.62 6.62 22.14
C GLU A 11 -2.81 6.41 20.65
N LEU A 12 -2.15 5.40 20.07
CA LEU A 12 -2.28 5.04 18.66
C LEU A 12 -3.70 4.51 18.35
N ALA A 13 -4.23 3.57 19.16
CA ALA A 13 -5.58 3.05 19.01
C ALA A 13 -6.62 4.19 19.05
N GLY A 14 -6.50 5.06 20.05
CA GLY A 14 -7.35 6.24 20.15
C GLY A 14 -7.20 7.18 18.96
N HIS A 15 -5.99 7.38 18.44
CA HIS A 15 -5.78 8.20 17.24
C HIS A 15 -6.51 7.60 16.03
N LEU A 16 -6.28 6.31 15.74
CA LEU A 16 -6.88 5.62 14.59
C LEU A 16 -8.40 5.74 14.56
N VAL A 17 -9.06 5.58 15.72
CA VAL A 17 -10.52 5.70 15.85
C VAL A 17 -10.97 7.15 15.70
N ARG A 18 -10.32 8.10 16.41
CA ARG A 18 -10.72 9.52 16.36
C ARG A 18 -10.56 10.12 14.96
N THR A 19 -9.57 9.69 14.19
CA THR A 19 -9.32 10.17 12.83
C THR A 19 -10.01 9.33 11.76
N ARG A 20 -10.75 8.28 12.14
CA ARG A 20 -11.47 7.36 11.23
C ARG A 20 -10.57 6.64 10.23
N ILE A 21 -9.31 6.42 10.59
CA ILE A 21 -8.42 5.50 9.87
C ILE A 21 -8.85 4.06 10.17
N ALA A 22 -9.23 3.78 11.41
CA ALA A 22 -9.88 2.55 11.85
C ALA A 22 -11.09 2.88 12.76
N GLY A 23 -11.81 1.86 13.22
CA GLY A 23 -13.16 2.03 13.80
C GLY A 23 -14.17 2.31 12.70
N ASP A 24 -15.10 3.23 12.95
CA ASP A 24 -16.07 3.70 11.95
C ASP A 24 -15.35 4.55 10.88
N VAL A 25 -15.05 3.94 9.72
CA VAL A 25 -14.32 4.60 8.63
C VAL A 25 -15.21 5.54 7.82
N ALA A 26 -14.69 6.32 6.87
CA ALA A 26 -15.56 7.17 6.03
C ALA A 26 -16.32 6.38 4.96
N THR A 27 -15.83 5.19 4.60
CA THR A 27 -16.37 4.39 3.48
C THR A 27 -17.62 3.61 3.92
N PRO A 28 -18.76 3.77 3.22
CA PRO A 28 -19.97 3.01 3.52
C PRO A 28 -19.84 1.52 3.17
N ARG A 29 -20.60 0.68 3.87
CA ARG A 29 -20.67 -0.77 3.67
C ARG A 29 -21.05 -1.12 2.23
N GLU A 30 -22.00 -0.40 1.64
CA GLU A 30 -22.47 -0.59 0.27
C GLU A 30 -21.33 -0.44 -0.75
N ASN A 31 -20.44 0.51 -0.50
CA ASN A 31 -19.30 0.78 -1.36
C ASN A 31 -18.26 -0.35 -1.30
N ASN A 32 -17.92 -0.79 -0.09
CA ASN A 32 -16.98 -1.91 0.11
C ASN A 32 -17.52 -3.20 -0.52
N LEU A 33 -18.79 -3.55 -0.25
CA LEU A 33 -19.46 -4.69 -0.88
C LEU A 33 -19.49 -4.58 -2.41
N SER A 34 -19.72 -3.37 -2.97
CA SER A 34 -19.61 -3.16 -4.42
C SER A 34 -18.20 -3.43 -4.94
N HIS A 35 -17.15 -3.02 -4.22
CA HIS A 35 -15.76 -3.25 -4.62
C HIS A 35 -15.40 -4.74 -4.53
N TYR A 36 -15.82 -5.42 -3.48
CA TYR A 36 -15.62 -6.87 -3.31
C TYR A 36 -16.25 -7.66 -4.46
N ARG A 37 -17.49 -7.32 -4.86
CA ARG A 37 -18.15 -7.91 -6.05
C ARG A 37 -17.37 -7.67 -7.33
N LYS A 38 -16.93 -6.44 -7.59
CA LYS A 38 -16.19 -6.10 -8.83
C LYS A 38 -14.86 -6.85 -8.89
N LEU A 39 -14.17 -6.91 -7.76
CA LEU A 39 -12.94 -7.67 -7.62
C LEU A 39 -13.19 -9.15 -7.96
N ALA A 40 -14.15 -9.80 -7.28
CA ALA A 40 -14.44 -11.22 -7.48
C ALA A 40 -14.89 -11.54 -8.91
N ASN A 41 -15.60 -10.60 -9.57
CA ASN A 41 -16.00 -10.72 -10.97
C ASN A 41 -14.87 -10.44 -11.98
N GLY A 42 -13.62 -10.26 -11.52
CA GLY A 42 -12.46 -10.11 -12.39
C GLY A 42 -12.22 -8.71 -12.93
N ASP A 43 -12.84 -7.68 -12.36
CA ASP A 43 -12.53 -6.29 -12.72
C ASP A 43 -11.11 -5.94 -12.26
N ARG A 44 -10.18 -5.87 -13.24
CA ARG A 44 -8.76 -5.64 -13.01
C ARG A 44 -8.45 -4.32 -12.33
N HIS A 45 -9.34 -3.32 -12.43
CA HIS A 45 -9.17 -2.09 -11.68
C HIS A 45 -9.23 -2.32 -10.16
N TYR A 46 -10.03 -3.28 -9.68
CA TYR A 46 -10.17 -3.59 -8.26
C TYR A 46 -9.18 -4.65 -7.77
N TRP A 47 -8.30 -5.15 -8.65
CA TRP A 47 -7.23 -6.07 -8.28
C TRP A 47 -6.00 -5.33 -7.73
N LEU A 48 -6.00 -3.99 -7.78
CA LEU A 48 -5.01 -3.14 -7.12
C LEU A 48 -3.57 -3.44 -7.55
N GLY A 49 -3.38 -3.85 -8.82
CA GLY A 49 -2.07 -4.21 -9.38
C GLY A 49 -1.60 -5.63 -9.03
N LEU A 50 -2.43 -6.45 -8.38
CA LEU A 50 -2.10 -7.83 -8.03
C LEU A 50 -2.64 -8.82 -9.06
N GLU A 51 -1.94 -9.95 -9.19
CA GLU A 51 -2.45 -11.12 -9.92
C GLU A 51 -3.04 -12.13 -8.94
N LEU A 52 -4.37 -12.21 -8.93
CA LEU A 52 -5.13 -12.98 -7.94
C LEU A 52 -5.61 -14.36 -8.46
N GLY A 53 -5.46 -14.62 -9.76
CA GLY A 53 -5.87 -15.88 -10.39
C GLY A 53 -7.36 -16.18 -10.19
N GLU A 54 -7.69 -17.45 -9.98
CA GLU A 54 -9.06 -17.94 -9.75
C GLU A 54 -9.36 -18.12 -8.26
N ARG A 55 -8.68 -17.37 -7.38
CA ARG A 55 -8.74 -17.57 -5.92
C ARG A 55 -10.14 -17.35 -5.34
N TRP A 56 -10.94 -16.49 -5.95
CA TRP A 56 -12.23 -16.04 -5.44
C TRP A 56 -13.32 -16.25 -6.48
N ALA A 57 -14.41 -16.89 -6.07
CA ALA A 57 -15.56 -17.19 -6.91
C ALA A 57 -16.66 -16.12 -6.78
N ASP A 58 -16.78 -15.49 -5.61
CA ASP A 58 -17.76 -14.43 -5.38
C ASP A 58 -17.32 -13.42 -4.30
N GLU A 59 -18.22 -12.47 -4.01
CA GLU A 59 -18.03 -11.43 -3.01
C GLU A 59 -17.77 -11.96 -1.59
N GLN A 60 -18.33 -13.11 -1.22
CA GLN A 60 -18.21 -13.66 0.14
C GLN A 60 -16.79 -14.16 0.40
N ASP A 61 -16.10 -14.67 -0.63
CA ASP A 61 -14.69 -15.04 -0.50
C ASP A 61 -13.81 -13.82 -0.19
N VAL A 62 -14.11 -12.68 -0.81
CA VAL A 62 -13.41 -11.42 -0.54
C VAL A 62 -13.78 -10.91 0.86
N LEU A 63 -15.07 -10.94 1.23
CA LEU A 63 -15.54 -10.54 2.56
C LEU A 63 -14.86 -11.34 3.67
N ALA A 64 -14.70 -12.66 3.50
CA ALA A 64 -14.02 -13.51 4.46
C ALA A 64 -12.57 -13.06 4.71
N VAL A 65 -11.84 -12.71 3.66
CA VAL A 65 -10.47 -12.17 3.80
C VAL A 65 -10.48 -10.81 4.49
N MET A 66 -11.43 -9.94 4.15
CA MET A 66 -11.55 -8.62 4.78
C MET A 66 -11.95 -8.72 6.25
N ALA A 67 -12.78 -9.68 6.63
CA ALA A 67 -13.10 -9.96 8.03
C ALA A 67 -11.87 -10.49 8.77
N GLU A 68 -11.13 -11.44 8.19
CA GLU A 68 -9.92 -12.00 8.79
C GLU A 68 -8.81 -10.94 8.96
N ARG A 69 -8.57 -10.11 7.94
CA ARG A 69 -7.40 -9.22 7.86
C ARG A 69 -7.67 -7.81 8.36
N CYS A 70 -8.89 -7.31 8.16
CA CYS A 70 -9.27 -5.94 8.48
C CYS A 70 -10.34 -5.88 9.58
N GLY A 71 -10.94 -7.00 9.98
CA GLY A 71 -11.96 -7.03 11.03
C GLY A 71 -13.25 -6.31 10.66
N VAL A 72 -13.60 -6.28 9.37
CA VAL A 72 -14.92 -5.81 8.94
C VAL A 72 -16.00 -6.77 9.45
N ASN A 73 -17.24 -6.29 9.66
CA ASN A 73 -18.36 -7.17 10.01
C ASN A 73 -18.57 -8.23 8.90
N ASP A 74 -18.57 -9.51 9.31
CA ASP A 74 -18.63 -10.71 8.46
C ASP A 74 -20.06 -11.20 8.18
N ASP A 75 -21.07 -10.56 8.77
CA ASP A 75 -22.49 -10.85 8.52
C ASP A 75 -22.85 -10.53 7.05
N PRO A 76 -23.21 -11.54 6.23
CA PRO A 76 -23.58 -11.32 4.84
C PRO A 76 -24.87 -10.51 4.67
N ASP A 77 -25.71 -10.46 5.72
CA ASP A 77 -26.95 -9.69 5.73
C ASP A 77 -26.72 -8.22 6.15
N TYR A 78 -25.52 -7.86 6.64
CA TYR A 78 -25.14 -6.48 6.89
C TYR A 78 -24.75 -5.75 5.59
N ARG A 79 -25.75 -5.25 4.88
CA ARG A 79 -25.58 -4.75 3.50
C ARG A 79 -25.49 -3.24 3.36
N THR A 80 -25.88 -2.47 4.37
CA THR A 80 -26.00 -1.00 4.28
C THR A 80 -25.53 -0.30 5.55
N GLY A 81 -25.01 0.92 5.43
CA GLY A 81 -24.61 1.76 6.55
C GLY A 81 -23.11 1.94 6.68
N GLN A 82 -22.65 2.17 7.90
CA GLN A 82 -21.24 2.48 8.17
C GLN A 82 -20.40 1.20 8.22
N ASP A 83 -19.32 1.12 7.46
CA ASP A 83 -18.35 0.03 7.61
C ASP A 83 -17.29 0.33 8.67
N THR A 84 -16.59 -0.71 9.11
CA THR A 84 -15.58 -0.65 10.17
C THR A 84 -14.28 -1.31 9.76
N ILE A 85 -13.16 -0.83 10.30
CA ILE A 85 -11.87 -1.53 10.30
C ILE A 85 -11.46 -1.72 11.77
N ASP A 86 -11.00 -2.91 12.14
CA ASP A 86 -10.56 -3.19 13.51
C ASP A 86 -9.22 -2.47 13.82
N PRO A 87 -9.20 -1.59 14.85
CA PRO A 87 -7.98 -0.86 15.22
C PRO A 87 -6.84 -1.75 15.74
N GLU A 88 -7.15 -2.83 16.45
CA GLU A 88 -6.15 -3.76 16.99
C GLU A 88 -5.52 -4.59 15.87
N LEU A 89 -6.31 -5.07 14.89
CA LEU A 89 -5.76 -5.73 13.71
C LEU A 89 -4.91 -4.77 12.87
N THR A 90 -5.31 -3.50 12.77
CA THR A 90 -4.52 -2.45 12.11
C THR A 90 -3.16 -2.27 12.80
N MET A 91 -3.14 -2.09 14.12
CA MET A 91 -1.89 -1.96 14.88
C MET A 91 -1.03 -3.23 14.79
N ALA A 92 -1.64 -4.42 14.87
CA ALA A 92 -0.91 -5.68 14.70
C ALA A 92 -0.30 -5.81 13.30
N ALA A 93 -0.94 -5.25 12.26
CA ALA A 93 -0.35 -5.19 10.92
C ALA A 93 0.83 -4.20 10.83
N LEU A 94 0.72 -3.04 11.50
CA LEU A 94 1.83 -2.09 11.62
C LEU A 94 3.02 -2.71 12.36
N ASP A 95 2.78 -3.49 13.42
CA ASP A 95 3.83 -4.22 14.15
C ASP A 95 4.57 -5.21 13.24
N ARG A 96 3.83 -5.94 12.37
CA ARG A 96 4.44 -6.83 11.37
C ARG A 96 5.24 -6.07 10.32
N ALA A 97 4.71 -4.96 9.79
CA ALA A 97 5.43 -4.12 8.83
C ALA A 97 6.72 -3.54 9.45
N ALA A 98 6.66 -3.07 10.71
CA ALA A 98 7.82 -2.59 11.44
C ALA A 98 8.90 -3.67 11.62
N ALA A 99 8.50 -4.93 11.83
CA ALA A 99 9.44 -6.05 11.91
C ALA A 99 10.16 -6.30 10.57
N GLU A 100 9.48 -6.20 9.43
CA GLU A 100 10.11 -6.33 8.10
C GLU A 100 11.06 -5.15 7.81
N LEU A 101 10.66 -3.92 8.15
CA LEU A 101 11.53 -2.75 8.01
C LEU A 101 12.78 -2.84 8.90
N ARG A 102 12.65 -3.41 10.10
CA ARG A 102 13.78 -3.69 10.99
C ARG A 102 14.75 -4.68 10.36
N LYS A 103 14.25 -5.79 9.82
CA LYS A 103 15.10 -6.78 9.12
C LYS A 103 15.84 -6.14 7.95
N ALA A 104 15.17 -5.31 7.16
CA ALA A 104 15.78 -4.59 6.04
C ALA A 104 16.90 -3.63 6.53
N ALA A 105 16.67 -2.91 7.63
CA ALA A 105 17.66 -2.03 8.24
C ALA A 105 18.89 -2.81 8.77
N GLU A 106 18.66 -3.89 9.50
CA GLU A 106 19.72 -4.75 10.05
C GLU A 106 20.54 -5.42 8.93
N GLY A 107 19.88 -5.86 7.86
CA GLY A 107 20.49 -6.44 6.68
C GLY A 107 21.07 -5.42 5.70
N ARG A 108 20.83 -4.12 5.90
CA ARG A 108 21.17 -3.03 4.96
C ARG A 108 20.68 -3.32 3.54
N SER A 109 19.47 -3.85 3.44
CA SER A 109 18.84 -4.31 2.19
C SER A 109 18.68 -3.21 1.16
N ARG A 110 18.53 -3.62 -0.11
CA ARG A 110 18.09 -2.77 -1.21
C ARG A 110 16.57 -2.68 -1.24
N VAL A 111 16.02 -1.49 -1.03
CA VAL A 111 14.59 -1.27 -0.81
C VAL A 111 14.00 -0.33 -1.86
N LEU A 112 12.95 -0.79 -2.53
CA LEU A 112 12.14 0.05 -3.44
C LEU A 112 10.93 0.58 -2.68
N PHE A 113 10.77 1.90 -2.67
CA PHE A 113 9.54 2.55 -2.22
C PHE A 113 8.74 3.05 -3.41
N ALA A 114 7.42 2.81 -3.39
CA ALA A 114 6.49 3.32 -4.38
C ALA A 114 5.14 3.63 -3.74
N THR A 115 4.30 4.43 -4.39
CA THR A 115 2.90 4.55 -3.97
C THR A 115 1.94 4.84 -5.12
N GLY A 116 0.78 4.18 -5.06
CA GLY A 116 -0.40 4.47 -5.86
C GLY A 116 -1.25 5.62 -5.29
N HIS A 117 -1.04 6.08 -4.05
CA HIS A 117 -1.71 7.24 -3.43
C HIS A 117 -0.75 8.42 -3.18
N PRO A 118 -0.20 9.08 -4.23
CA PRO A 118 0.81 10.13 -4.05
C PRO A 118 0.34 11.33 -3.22
N GLY A 119 -0.97 11.60 -3.18
CA GLY A 119 -1.53 12.69 -2.37
C GLY A 119 -1.53 12.42 -0.86
N ALA A 120 -1.61 11.16 -0.43
CA ALA A 120 -1.79 10.79 0.97
C ALA A 120 -0.56 10.10 1.59
N LEU A 121 0.17 9.29 0.81
CA LEU A 121 1.19 8.39 1.34
C LEU A 121 2.62 8.74 0.93
N LEU A 122 2.81 9.71 0.01
CA LEU A 122 4.14 10.08 -0.47
C LEU A 122 5.09 10.51 0.66
N ASP A 123 4.62 11.39 1.56
CA ASP A 123 5.43 11.89 2.68
C ASP A 123 5.74 10.78 3.70
N MET A 124 4.76 9.90 3.98
CA MET A 124 4.95 8.75 4.85
C MET A 124 6.03 7.81 4.30
N HIS A 125 5.90 7.38 3.04
CA HIS A 125 6.89 6.51 2.41
C HIS A 125 8.26 7.20 2.29
N GLY A 126 8.31 8.50 1.98
CA GLY A 126 9.55 9.28 1.89
C GLY A 126 10.28 9.38 3.24
N THR A 127 9.53 9.53 4.33
CA THR A 127 10.07 9.50 5.70
C THR A 127 10.69 8.14 6.03
N LEU A 128 10.00 7.03 5.68
CA LEU A 128 10.53 5.67 5.86
C LEU A 128 11.78 5.42 5.00
N ALA A 129 11.77 5.84 3.73
CA ALA A 129 12.92 5.73 2.83
C ALA A 129 14.13 6.49 3.38
N THR A 130 13.91 7.68 3.94
CA THR A 130 14.97 8.47 4.59
C THR A 130 15.52 7.77 5.82
N ALA A 131 14.66 7.18 6.66
CA ALA A 131 15.07 6.44 7.85
C ALA A 131 15.89 5.19 7.51
N LEU A 132 15.44 4.39 6.53
CA LEU A 132 16.18 3.21 6.07
C LEU A 132 17.51 3.58 5.41
N ARG A 133 17.55 4.65 4.62
CA ARG A 133 18.82 5.17 4.07
C ARG A 133 19.79 5.55 5.18
N ALA A 134 19.32 6.20 6.24
CA ALA A 134 20.15 6.53 7.40
C ALA A 134 20.66 5.30 8.17
N ALA A 135 19.91 4.19 8.13
CA ALA A 135 20.33 2.89 8.65
C ALA A 135 21.33 2.14 7.74
N GLY A 136 21.59 2.67 6.52
CA GLY A 136 22.54 2.11 5.57
C GLY A 136 21.91 1.24 4.48
N CYS A 137 20.58 1.20 4.37
CA CYS A 137 19.91 0.55 3.24
C CYS A 137 20.17 1.30 1.92
N ASP A 138 20.21 0.54 0.83
CA ASP A 138 20.24 1.09 -0.52
C ASP A 138 18.81 1.37 -0.99
N ILE A 139 18.44 2.64 -1.14
CA ILE A 139 17.11 2.99 -1.65
C ILE A 139 17.16 3.03 -3.17
N VAL A 140 16.41 2.11 -3.79
CA VAL A 140 16.37 1.95 -5.25
C VAL A 140 16.06 3.28 -5.92
N ARG A 141 16.86 3.63 -6.93
CA ARG A 141 16.59 4.76 -7.81
C ARG A 141 15.75 4.25 -8.97
N THR A 142 14.61 4.88 -9.19
CA THR A 142 13.77 4.57 -10.35
C THR A 142 14.57 4.80 -11.63
N PRO A 143 14.63 3.83 -12.57
CA PRO A 143 15.22 4.06 -13.88
C PRO A 143 14.58 5.27 -14.58
N LEU A 144 15.35 6.02 -15.34
CA LEU A 144 14.82 7.11 -16.14
C LEU A 144 14.01 6.56 -17.32
N ASN A 145 13.05 7.35 -17.81
CA ASN A 145 12.26 7.05 -19.00
C ASN A 145 11.44 5.74 -18.90
N VAL A 146 10.99 5.39 -17.69
CA VAL A 146 9.98 4.34 -17.51
C VAL A 146 8.61 4.96 -17.81
N PHE A 147 7.96 4.50 -18.87
CA PHE A 147 6.63 4.95 -19.29
C PHE A 147 5.62 3.82 -19.12
N ALA A 148 4.43 4.14 -18.61
CA ALA A 148 3.32 3.22 -18.43
C ALA A 148 2.01 4.02 -18.52
N ASP A 149 0.93 3.42 -19.02
CA ASP A 149 -0.41 4.03 -19.04
C ASP A 149 -0.45 5.47 -19.57
N GLU A 150 0.30 5.78 -20.63
CA GLU A 150 0.41 7.14 -21.22
C GLU A 150 1.06 8.20 -20.30
N GLY A 151 1.65 7.78 -19.19
CA GLY A 151 2.42 8.61 -18.26
C GLY A 151 3.83 8.10 -18.06
N VAL A 152 4.50 8.63 -17.04
CA VAL A 152 5.90 8.37 -16.71
C VAL A 152 6.03 8.16 -15.21
N ILE A 153 6.97 7.30 -14.81
CA ILE A 153 7.28 7.10 -13.39
C ILE A 153 8.37 8.10 -13.03
N VAL A 154 8.09 8.88 -11.99
CA VAL A 154 9.03 9.84 -11.40
C VAL A 154 9.26 9.48 -9.94
N GLN A 155 10.33 10.03 -9.35
CA GLN A 155 10.69 9.69 -7.98
C GLN A 155 10.85 10.95 -7.12
N PHE A 156 10.17 10.99 -5.98
CA PHE A 156 10.29 12.06 -4.99
C PHE A 156 10.63 11.46 -3.63
N GLN A 157 11.64 12.02 -2.95
CA GLN A 157 12.11 11.55 -1.64
C GLN A 157 12.43 10.03 -1.60
N GLY A 158 12.80 9.42 -2.73
CA GLY A 158 13.06 7.99 -2.84
C GLY A 158 11.81 7.12 -3.10
N VAL A 159 10.65 7.72 -3.31
CA VAL A 159 9.38 7.03 -3.58
C VAL A 159 9.00 7.20 -5.06
N ALA A 160 8.85 6.08 -5.76
CA ALA A 160 8.36 6.06 -7.13
C ALA A 160 6.85 6.36 -7.17
N VAL A 161 6.43 7.25 -8.07
CA VAL A 161 5.04 7.65 -8.26
C VAL A 161 4.72 7.82 -9.74
N TYR A 162 3.46 7.63 -10.09
CA TYR A 162 2.97 7.78 -11.46
C TYR A 162 2.60 9.24 -11.77
N GLU A 163 3.18 9.79 -12.83
CA GLU A 163 2.96 11.16 -13.31
C GLU A 163 2.36 11.14 -14.72
N ARG A 164 1.35 11.98 -14.94
CA ARG A 164 0.80 12.24 -16.26
C ARG A 164 0.28 13.68 -16.36
N GLY A 165 0.75 14.42 -17.36
CA GLY A 165 0.27 15.77 -17.65
C GLY A 165 0.63 16.80 -16.57
N ALA A 166 1.85 16.74 -16.04
CA ALA A 166 2.36 17.54 -14.93
C ALA A 166 1.60 17.36 -13.60
N SER A 167 1.00 16.19 -13.39
CA SER A 167 0.24 15.85 -12.17
C SER A 167 0.57 14.45 -11.69
N LEU A 168 0.62 14.25 -10.37
CA LEU A 168 0.77 12.93 -9.76
C LEU A 168 -0.60 12.28 -9.65
N TRP A 169 -0.74 11.06 -10.17
CA TRP A 169 -2.03 10.39 -10.28
C TRP A 169 -2.13 9.21 -9.33
N HIS A 170 -3.34 9.06 -8.79
CA HIS A 170 -3.76 7.81 -8.19
C HIS A 170 -3.82 6.72 -9.27
N THR A 171 -3.25 5.54 -9.00
CA THR A 171 -3.27 4.42 -9.95
C THR A 171 -3.51 3.09 -9.26
N HIS A 172 -4.26 2.19 -9.91
CA HIS A 172 -4.37 0.77 -9.55
C HIS A 172 -3.68 -0.15 -10.58
N SER A 173 -3.14 0.44 -11.65
CA SER A 173 -2.52 -0.30 -12.73
C SER A 173 -1.18 -0.89 -12.26
N PRO A 174 -0.86 -2.16 -12.58
CA PRO A 174 0.42 -2.78 -12.26
C PRO A 174 1.58 -2.32 -13.16
N GLU A 175 1.25 -1.70 -14.31
CA GLU A 175 2.23 -1.37 -15.35
C GLU A 175 3.35 -0.44 -14.87
N PRO A 176 3.11 0.56 -14.01
CA PRO A 176 4.17 1.41 -13.47
C PRO A 176 5.22 0.62 -12.67
N MET A 177 4.79 -0.24 -11.74
CA MET A 177 5.69 -1.07 -10.95
C MET A 177 6.44 -2.07 -11.83
N ALA A 178 5.73 -2.75 -12.74
CA ALA A 178 6.33 -3.69 -13.68
C ALA A 178 7.42 -3.02 -14.54
N GLY A 179 7.15 -1.81 -15.04
CA GLY A 179 8.10 -1.03 -15.81
C GLY A 179 9.37 -0.66 -15.03
N VAL A 180 9.23 -0.31 -13.75
CA VAL A 180 10.40 -0.02 -12.88
C VAL A 180 11.25 -1.26 -12.69
N LEU A 181 10.65 -2.39 -12.31
CA LEU A 181 11.38 -3.64 -12.09
C LEU A 181 12.07 -4.12 -13.37
N HIS A 182 11.37 -4.08 -14.51
CA HIS A 182 11.95 -4.42 -15.79
C HIS A 182 13.08 -3.49 -16.20
N GLY A 183 12.93 -2.18 -15.96
CA GLY A 183 13.98 -1.19 -16.23
C GLY A 183 15.27 -1.44 -15.45
N LEU A 184 15.16 -1.91 -14.19
CA LEU A 184 16.33 -2.30 -13.39
C LEU A 184 17.05 -3.50 -14.04
N GLU A 185 16.30 -4.53 -14.44
CA GLU A 185 16.88 -5.71 -15.10
C GLU A 185 17.57 -5.34 -16.42
N GLN A 186 16.95 -4.51 -17.25
CA GLN A 186 17.55 -4.05 -18.52
C GLN A 186 18.83 -3.24 -18.31
N ALA A 187 18.92 -2.50 -17.20
CA ALA A 187 20.13 -1.78 -16.82
C ALA A 187 21.22 -2.69 -16.21
N GLY A 188 20.94 -3.99 -16.03
CA GLY A 188 21.83 -4.91 -15.31
C GLY A 188 21.95 -4.60 -13.82
N GLU A 189 20.99 -3.86 -13.26
CA GLU A 189 20.93 -3.57 -11.83
C GLU A 189 20.23 -4.72 -11.07
N PRO A 190 20.64 -5.01 -9.83
CA PRO A 190 19.93 -5.96 -9.00
C PRO A 190 18.51 -5.46 -8.67
N LEU A 191 17.55 -6.39 -8.67
CA LEU A 191 16.21 -6.18 -8.15
C LEU A 191 16.24 -5.83 -6.65
N PRO A 192 15.20 -5.15 -6.13
CA PRO A 192 15.09 -4.88 -4.69
C PRO A 192 14.97 -6.18 -3.89
N ASP A 193 15.57 -6.19 -2.70
CA ASP A 193 15.36 -7.23 -1.69
C ASP A 193 13.98 -7.08 -1.01
N LEU A 194 13.46 -5.85 -0.95
CA LEU A 194 12.18 -5.50 -0.36
C LEU A 194 11.48 -4.40 -1.17
N VAL A 195 10.19 -4.58 -1.43
CA VAL A 195 9.31 -3.51 -1.95
C VAL A 195 8.39 -3.05 -0.83
N VAL A 196 8.32 -1.73 -0.61
CA VAL A 196 7.41 -1.09 0.33
C VAL A 196 6.49 -0.16 -0.45
N ALA A 197 5.27 -0.62 -0.71
CA ALA A 197 4.25 0.08 -1.48
C ALA A 197 2.83 -0.28 -0.97
N ASP A 198 1.83 0.47 -1.42
CA ASP A 198 0.40 0.24 -1.14
C ASP A 198 -0.29 -0.56 -2.24
N HIS A 199 -0.38 -0.02 -3.46
CA HIS A 199 -1.00 -0.66 -4.61
C HIS A 199 -0.57 0.00 -5.93
N GLY A 200 -0.85 -0.70 -7.05
CA GLY A 200 -0.35 -0.33 -8.38
C GLY A 200 1.11 -0.72 -8.62
#